data_AF-A0AAD0J9C6-F1
#
_entry.id   AF-A0AAD0J9C6-F1
#
_cell.length_a   1.000
_cell.length_b   1.000
_cell.length_c   1.000
_cell.angle_alpha   90.00
_cell.angle_beta   90.00
_cell.angle_gamma   90.00
#
_symmetry.space_group_name_H-M   'P 1'
#
loop_
_entity.id
_entity.type
_entity.pdbx_description
1 polymer ?
#
loop_
_entity_poly.entity_id
_entity_poly.type
_entity_poly.pdbx_seq_one_letter_code
_entity_poly.pdbx_strand_id
1 'polypeptide(L)'
;MLRIFRDTYQASRRPDALTVAYVVMCAAALEAILNDALLEHAADKWGQDQKDYGNALLTMTFRSKLDALPVLLTSHKYRFDKQYWVYQRLVALISERNNVVHPKPKEHDFPIARIPHPVWGGTPNFPVFPAEFYVAADDLTMGAGSKYTPLEYHDALEKLDKWFLRRLPGRISRIAMLVPNAKG
;
A
#
# COMPACT_ATOMS: atom_id res chain seq x y z
N MET A 1 9.91 -4.62 13.65
CA MET A 1 10.20 -4.84 12.21
C MET A 1 10.19 -3.53 11.42
N LEU A 2 9.09 -2.77 11.41
CA LEU A 2 8.98 -1.49 10.66
C LEU A 2 10.12 -0.50 10.93
N ARG A 3 10.52 -0.30 12.19
CA ARG A 3 11.61 0.60 12.57
C ARG A 3 12.95 0.25 11.92
N ILE A 4 13.30 -1.03 11.85
CA ILE A 4 14.56 -1.48 11.24
C ILE A 4 14.58 -1.12 9.75
N PHE A 5 13.46 -1.35 9.04
CA PHE A 5 13.35 -0.98 7.62
C PHE A 5 13.45 0.53 7.40
N ARG A 6 12.88 1.33 8.31
CA ARG A 6 13.03 2.79 8.28
C ARG A 6 14.48 3.20 8.40
N ASP A 7 15.17 2.69 9.41
CA ASP A 7 16.57 3.03 9.66
C ASP A 7 17.45 2.60 8.48
N THR A 8 17.22 1.40 7.92
CA THR A 8 17.91 0.91 6.71
C THR A 8 17.64 1.77 5.49
N TYR A 9 16.40 2.16 5.24
CA TYR A 9 16.03 3.01 4.10
C TYR A 9 16.71 4.39 4.20
N GLN A 10 16.68 5.00 5.39
CA GLN A 10 17.28 6.31 5.62
C GLN A 10 18.82 6.28 5.56
N ALA A 11 19.45 5.17 5.94
CA ALA A 11 20.89 4.98 5.86
C ALA A 11 21.39 4.59 4.46
N SER A 12 20.50 4.22 3.53
CA SER A 12 20.87 3.79 2.19
C SER A 12 21.42 4.93 1.35
N ARG A 13 22.50 4.66 0.61
CA ARG A 13 23.02 5.57 -0.43
C ARG A 13 22.16 5.56 -1.70
N ARG A 14 21.24 4.60 -1.82
CA ARG A 14 20.31 4.41 -2.94
C ARG A 14 18.90 4.13 -2.41
N PRO A 15 18.23 5.12 -1.79
CA PRO A 15 16.88 4.92 -1.26
C PRO A 15 15.84 4.70 -2.37
N ASP A 16 16.07 5.25 -3.56
CA ASP A 16 15.32 5.00 -4.78
C ASP A 16 15.17 3.50 -5.06
N ALA A 17 16.28 2.75 -5.02
CA ALA A 17 16.32 1.31 -5.28
C ALA A 17 15.58 0.48 -4.22
N LEU A 18 15.29 1.04 -3.05
CA LEU A 18 14.58 0.37 -1.95
C LEU A 18 13.09 0.74 -1.89
N THR A 19 12.63 1.69 -2.70
CA THR A 19 11.27 2.24 -2.65
C THR A 19 10.21 1.16 -2.78
N VAL A 20 10.31 0.32 -3.81
CA VAL A 20 9.38 -0.78 -4.07
C VAL A 20 9.30 -1.74 -2.89
N ALA A 21 10.46 -2.25 -2.43
CA ALA A 21 10.51 -3.18 -1.31
C ALA A 21 9.92 -2.57 -0.04
N TYR A 22 10.18 -1.28 0.22
CA TYR A 22 9.68 -0.61 1.40
C TYR A 22 8.16 -0.38 1.34
N VAL A 23 7.62 0.06 0.19
CA VAL A 23 6.17 0.20 -0.01
C VAL A 23 5.45 -1.13 0.20
N VAL A 24 5.96 -2.22 -0.41
CA VAL A 24 5.40 -3.57 -0.26
C VAL A 24 5.43 -4.01 1.20
N MET A 25 6.52 -3.77 1.92
CA MET A 25 6.65 -4.12 3.33
C MET A 25 5.67 -3.32 4.21
N CYS A 26 5.54 -2.01 3.99
CA CYS A 26 4.55 -1.18 4.69
C CYS A 26 3.12 -1.68 4.45
N ALA A 27 2.79 -2.04 3.20
CA ALA A 27 1.48 -2.56 2.85
C ALA A 27 1.23 -3.95 3.48
N ALA A 28 2.20 -4.86 3.46
CA ALA A 28 2.09 -6.16 4.12
C ALA A 28 1.89 -6.02 5.63
N ALA A 29 2.61 -5.10 6.27
CA ALA A 29 2.44 -4.80 7.69
C ALA A 29 1.05 -4.22 8.00
N LEU A 30 0.54 -3.32 7.16
CA LEU A 30 -0.83 -2.81 7.28
C LEU A 30 -1.85 -3.95 7.16
N GLU A 31 -1.72 -4.82 6.16
CA GLU A 31 -2.65 -5.93 5.95
C GLU A 31 -2.67 -6.90 7.15
N ALA A 32 -1.49 -7.25 7.69
CA ALA A 32 -1.38 -8.07 8.88
C ALA A 32 -2.09 -7.43 10.08
N ILE A 33 -1.82 -6.15 10.33
CA ILE A 33 -2.47 -5.38 11.42
C ILE A 33 -4.00 -5.38 11.28
N LEU A 34 -4.52 -5.17 10.06
CA LEU A 34 -5.96 -5.19 9.82
C LEU A 34 -6.55 -6.58 10.04
N ASN A 35 -5.89 -7.63 9.56
CA ASN A 35 -6.34 -9.01 9.73
C ASN A 35 -6.38 -9.39 11.20
N ASP A 36 -5.32 -9.09 11.95
CA ASP A 36 -5.24 -9.39 13.38
C ASP A 36 -6.38 -8.71 14.16
N ALA A 37 -6.61 -7.42 13.91
CA ALA A 37 -7.68 -6.67 14.58
C ALA A 37 -9.09 -7.17 14.22
N LEU A 38 -9.30 -7.62 12.98
CA LEU A 38 -10.57 -8.20 12.54
C LEU A 38 -10.81 -9.59 13.15
N LEU A 39 -9.75 -10.40 13.29
CA LEU A 39 -9.83 -11.71 13.94
C LEU A 39 -10.07 -11.58 15.44
N GLU A 40 -9.38 -10.66 16.11
CA GLU A 40 -9.61 -10.35 17.52
C GLU A 40 -11.07 -9.90 17.75
N HIS A 41 -11.57 -9.01 16.89
CA HIS A 41 -12.98 -8.62 16.94
C HIS A 41 -13.93 -9.81 16.75
N ALA A 42 -13.63 -10.72 15.82
CA ALA A 42 -14.47 -11.88 15.57
C ALA A 42 -14.49 -12.85 16.76
N ALA A 43 -13.33 -13.07 17.38
CA ALA A 43 -13.18 -13.85 18.61
C ALA A 43 -14.04 -13.27 19.73
N ASP A 44 -13.93 -11.96 19.97
CA ASP A 44 -14.67 -11.25 21.01
C ASP A 44 -16.18 -11.26 20.79
N LYS A 45 -16.62 -11.16 19.52
CA LYS A 45 -18.04 -10.99 19.18
C LYS A 45 -18.79 -12.31 19.07
N TRP A 46 -18.15 -13.36 18.53
CA TRP A 46 -18.81 -14.62 18.18
C TRP A 46 -18.22 -15.86 18.88
N GLY A 47 -17.12 -15.73 19.64
CA GLY A 47 -16.60 -16.81 20.48
C GLY A 47 -16.30 -18.09 19.71
N GLN A 48 -17.07 -19.16 19.96
CA GLN A 48 -16.87 -20.46 19.29
C GLN A 48 -17.23 -20.43 17.80
N ASP A 49 -18.16 -19.56 17.38
CA ASP A 49 -18.57 -19.43 15.97
C ASP A 49 -17.62 -18.54 15.15
N GLN A 50 -16.55 -18.02 15.76
CA GLN A 50 -15.62 -17.06 15.15
C GLN A 50 -14.98 -17.55 13.84
N LYS A 51 -14.90 -18.87 13.61
CA LYS A 51 -14.14 -19.42 12.48
C LYS A 51 -14.75 -19.01 11.14
N ASP A 52 -16.07 -19.12 11.01
CA ASP A 52 -16.75 -18.79 9.75
C ASP A 52 -16.80 -17.29 9.52
N TYR A 53 -17.10 -16.51 10.57
CA TYR A 53 -17.11 -15.04 10.50
C TYR A 53 -15.71 -14.45 10.29
N GLY A 54 -14.70 -14.97 10.98
CA GLY A 54 -13.31 -14.57 10.83
C GLY A 54 -12.78 -14.83 9.43
N ASN A 55 -13.07 -16.01 8.87
CA ASN A 55 -12.72 -16.32 7.47
C ASN A 55 -13.39 -15.35 6.49
N ALA A 56 -14.68 -15.03 6.70
CA ALA A 56 -15.36 -14.05 5.86
C ALA A 56 -14.68 -12.67 5.92
N LEU A 57 -14.31 -12.18 7.11
CA LEU A 57 -13.59 -10.91 7.28
C LEU A 57 -12.21 -10.93 6.60
N LEU A 58 -11.49 -12.05 6.66
CA LEU A 58 -10.19 -12.19 5.99
C LEU A 58 -10.28 -12.17 4.46
N THR A 59 -11.40 -12.62 3.88
CA THR A 59 -11.62 -12.62 2.41
C THR A 59 -11.99 -11.25 1.85
N MET A 60 -12.27 -10.26 2.71
CA MET A 60 -12.55 -8.90 2.26
C MET A 60 -11.38 -8.33 1.45
N THR A 61 -11.68 -7.45 0.50
CA THR A 61 -10.61 -6.71 -0.19
C THR A 61 -9.80 -5.91 0.82
N PHE A 62 -8.51 -5.72 0.55
CA PHE A 62 -7.61 -4.96 1.44
C PHE A 62 -8.18 -3.57 1.77
N ARG A 63 -8.77 -2.92 0.77
CA ARG A 63 -9.46 -1.64 0.95
C ARG A 63 -10.66 -1.73 1.88
N SER A 64 -11.52 -2.74 1.70
CA SER A 64 -12.70 -2.95 2.52
C SER A 64 -12.35 -3.25 3.98
N LYS A 65 -11.26 -3.97 4.25
CA LYS A 65 -10.77 -4.23 5.62
C LYS A 65 -10.48 -2.92 6.35
N LEU A 66 -9.77 -2.00 5.70
CA LEU A 66 -9.46 -0.68 6.27
C LEU A 66 -10.74 0.12 6.53
N ASP A 67 -11.67 0.16 5.58
CA ASP A 67 -12.91 0.95 5.71
C ASP A 67 -13.87 0.41 6.78
N ALA A 68 -13.90 -0.91 6.97
CA ALA A 68 -14.80 -1.57 7.93
C ALA A 68 -14.28 -1.53 9.38
N LEU A 69 -12.96 -1.47 9.57
CA LEU A 69 -12.32 -1.53 10.88
C LEU A 69 -12.94 -0.60 11.95
N PRO A 70 -13.08 0.73 11.72
CA PRO A 70 -13.66 1.63 12.73
C PRO A 70 -15.15 1.37 12.95
N VAL A 71 -15.87 0.82 11.98
CA VAL A 71 -17.29 0.51 12.17
C VAL A 71 -17.42 -0.72 13.06
N LEU A 72 -16.65 -1.78 12.79
CA LEU A 72 -16.71 -3.04 13.53
C LEU A 72 -16.24 -2.88 14.98
N LEU A 73 -15.04 -2.32 15.18
CA LEU A 73 -14.45 -2.19 16.52
C LEU A 73 -15.19 -1.22 17.45
N THR A 74 -16.11 -0.42 16.90
CA THR A 74 -16.80 0.64 17.64
C THR A 74 -18.30 0.42 17.69
N SER A 75 -18.76 -0.76 17.25
CA SER A 75 -20.17 -1.12 17.17
C SER A 75 -20.98 -0.08 16.41
N HIS A 76 -20.53 0.27 15.20
CA HIS A 76 -21.14 1.20 14.25
C HIS A 76 -21.21 2.67 14.67
N LYS A 77 -20.61 3.06 15.80
CA LYS A 77 -20.65 4.44 16.31
C LYS A 77 -19.80 5.40 15.48
N TYR A 78 -18.66 4.93 14.96
CA TYR A 78 -17.70 5.76 14.25
C TYR A 78 -17.28 5.16 12.92
N ARG A 79 -16.75 6.01 12.04
CA ARG A 79 -16.06 5.64 10.80
C ARG A 79 -14.81 6.50 10.63
N PHE A 80 -13.90 6.10 9.76
CA PHE A 80 -12.78 6.98 9.42
C PHE A 80 -13.27 8.25 8.73
N ASP A 81 -12.68 9.37 9.10
CA ASP A 81 -12.75 10.60 8.32
C ASP A 81 -11.94 10.40 7.04
N LYS A 82 -12.65 10.41 5.90
CA LYS A 82 -12.04 10.21 4.60
C LYS A 82 -11.11 11.35 4.20
N GLN A 83 -11.24 12.54 4.79
CA GLN A 83 -10.34 13.67 4.50
C GLN A 83 -9.11 13.67 5.39
N TYR A 84 -9.08 12.84 6.43
CA TYR A 84 -7.95 12.80 7.34
C TYR A 84 -6.70 12.22 6.67
N TRP A 85 -5.56 12.88 6.85
CA TRP A 85 -4.34 12.59 6.12
C TRP A 85 -3.84 11.15 6.34
N VAL A 86 -3.98 10.60 7.55
CA VAL A 86 -3.57 9.21 7.85
C VAL A 86 -4.37 8.26 6.97
N TYR A 87 -5.69 8.41 6.94
CA TYR A 87 -6.54 7.60 6.10
C TYR A 87 -6.17 7.73 4.63
N GLN A 88 -6.04 8.96 4.12
CA GLN A 88 -5.63 9.24 2.73
C GLN A 88 -4.32 8.56 2.34
N ARG A 89 -3.32 8.56 3.22
CA ARG A 89 -2.03 7.89 2.99
C ARG A 89 -2.14 6.37 3.03
N LEU A 90 -2.94 5.80 3.93
CA LEU A 90 -3.19 4.35 3.96
C LEU A 90 -3.95 3.88 2.71
N VAL A 91 -4.92 4.66 2.22
CA VAL A 91 -5.60 4.38 0.94
C VAL A 91 -4.58 4.31 -0.19
N ALA A 92 -3.74 5.34 -0.29
CA ALA A 92 -2.74 5.45 -1.34
C ALA A 92 -1.69 4.33 -1.24
N LEU A 93 -1.29 3.91 -0.02
CA LEU A 93 -0.41 2.76 0.18
C LEU A 93 -1.00 1.46 -0.41
N ILE A 94 -2.30 1.20 -0.17
CA ILE A 94 -2.98 0.02 -0.73
C ILE A 94 -2.98 0.08 -2.26
N SER A 95 -3.32 1.25 -2.83
CA SER A 95 -3.30 1.46 -4.29
C SER A 95 -1.90 1.26 -4.86
N GLU A 96 -0.88 1.81 -4.19
CA GLU A 96 0.49 1.75 -4.65
C GLU A 96 1.06 0.33 -4.60
N ARG A 97 0.77 -0.42 -3.54
CA ARG A 97 1.11 -1.85 -3.48
C ARG A 97 0.51 -2.60 -4.68
N ASN A 98 -0.74 -2.31 -5.04
CA ASN A 98 -1.37 -2.97 -6.18
C ASN A 98 -0.70 -2.58 -7.51
N ASN A 99 -0.34 -1.31 -7.69
CA ASN A 99 0.37 -0.84 -8.88
C ASN A 99 1.75 -1.50 -9.03
N VAL A 100 2.47 -1.68 -7.91
CA VAL A 100 3.84 -2.19 -7.91
C VAL A 100 3.88 -3.73 -8.00
N VAL A 101 2.96 -4.43 -7.34
CA VAL A 101 2.92 -5.91 -7.32
C VAL A 101 2.13 -6.49 -8.51
N HIS A 102 1.19 -5.72 -9.06
CA HIS A 102 0.40 -6.09 -10.22
C HIS A 102 0.47 -4.98 -11.29
N PRO A 103 1.67 -4.70 -11.83
CA PRO A 103 1.86 -3.62 -12.78
C PRO A 103 1.00 -3.85 -14.02
N LYS A 104 0.19 -2.84 -14.37
CA LYS A 104 -0.51 -2.84 -15.64
C LYS A 104 0.48 -2.40 -16.72
N PRO A 105 0.64 -3.14 -17.81
CA PRO A 105 1.51 -2.73 -18.90
C PRO A 105 1.04 -1.37 -19.42
N LYS A 106 1.97 -0.44 -19.57
CA LYS A 106 1.75 0.85 -20.25
C LYS A 106 2.41 0.77 -21.62
N GLU A 107 1.70 1.23 -22.63
CA GLU A 107 2.29 1.41 -23.96
C GLU A 107 3.21 2.63 -23.92
N HIS A 108 4.41 2.46 -24.49
CA HIS A 108 5.40 3.53 -24.61
C HIS A 108 5.93 3.54 -26.03
N ASP A 109 5.79 4.69 -26.69
CA ASP A 109 6.34 4.90 -28.02
C ASP A 109 7.79 5.37 -27.90
N PHE A 110 8.72 4.47 -28.26
CA PHE A 110 10.12 4.81 -28.42
C PHE A 110 10.46 4.88 -29.91
N PRO A 111 11.16 5.93 -30.38
CA PRO A 111 11.61 6.01 -31.77
C PRO A 111 12.74 4.98 -31.99
N ILE A 112 12.39 3.78 -32.45
CA ILE A 112 13.36 2.72 -32.74
C ILE A 112 13.99 3.00 -34.11
N ALA A 113 15.28 3.33 -34.11
CA ALA A 113 16.06 3.46 -35.34
C ALA A 113 16.37 2.07 -35.92
N ARG A 114 16.48 1.97 -37.25
CA ARG A 114 16.87 0.72 -37.92
C ARG A 114 18.12 0.95 -38.74
N ILE A 115 19.25 0.37 -38.32
CA ILE A 115 20.55 0.53 -39.00
C ILE A 115 21.03 -0.80 -39.61
N PRO A 116 21.84 -0.79 -40.68
CA PRO A 116 22.48 -1.99 -41.20
C PRO A 116 23.32 -2.69 -40.12
N HIS A 117 23.47 -4.03 -40.20
CA HIS A 117 24.24 -4.76 -39.20
C HIS A 117 25.69 -4.24 -39.14
N PRO A 118 26.22 -3.90 -37.95
CA PRO A 118 27.55 -3.29 -37.82
C PRO A 118 28.69 -4.21 -38.30
N VAL A 119 28.47 -5.54 -38.35
CA VAL A 119 29.47 -6.53 -38.77
C VAL A 119 29.22 -7.10 -40.16
N TRP A 120 27.96 -7.23 -40.58
CA TRP A 120 27.59 -8.01 -41.78
C TRP A 120 27.04 -7.13 -42.92
N GLY A 121 26.72 -5.87 -42.64
CA GLY A 121 26.04 -4.98 -43.58
C GLY A 121 24.68 -5.52 -44.05
N GLY A 122 24.03 -4.76 -44.93
CA GLY A 122 22.81 -5.21 -45.62
C GLY A 122 21.54 -5.32 -44.76
N THR A 123 20.50 -5.89 -45.36
CA THR A 123 19.20 -6.17 -44.74
C THR A 123 19.16 -7.58 -44.16
N PRO A 124 18.42 -7.82 -43.05
CA PRO A 124 17.54 -6.88 -42.37
C PRO A 124 18.28 -5.87 -41.50
N ASN A 125 17.77 -4.63 -41.45
CA ASN A 125 18.27 -3.61 -40.55
C ASN A 125 17.94 -3.99 -39.09
N PHE A 126 18.89 -3.77 -38.19
CA PHE A 126 18.79 -4.08 -36.78
C PHE A 126 18.16 -2.92 -36.01
N PRO A 127 17.23 -3.20 -35.08
CA PRO A 127 16.65 -2.18 -34.23
C PRO A 127 17.71 -1.66 -33.25
N VAL A 128 17.84 -0.34 -33.19
CA VAL A 128 18.63 0.36 -32.18
C VAL A 128 17.65 1.06 -31.26
N PHE A 129 17.64 0.61 -30.01
CA PHE A 129 16.81 1.19 -28.98
C PHE A 129 17.48 2.45 -28.45
N PRO A 130 16.74 3.56 -28.27
CA PRO A 130 17.28 4.77 -27.70
C PRO A 130 17.56 4.57 -26.19
N ALA A 131 18.43 5.38 -25.58
CA ALA A 131 18.84 5.19 -24.18
C ALA A 131 17.63 5.24 -23.22
N GLU A 132 16.63 6.06 -23.55
CA GLU A 132 15.38 6.23 -22.84
C GLU A 132 14.58 4.91 -22.75
N PHE A 133 14.72 4.01 -23.72
CA PHE A 133 14.09 2.68 -23.67
C PHE A 133 14.66 1.86 -22.51
N TYR A 134 15.98 1.88 -22.33
CA TYR A 134 16.63 1.12 -21.26
C TYR A 134 16.37 1.72 -19.88
N VAL A 135 16.33 3.06 -19.78
CA VAL A 135 15.94 3.75 -18.54
C VAL A 135 14.51 3.40 -18.15
N ALA A 136 13.59 3.37 -19.12
CA ALA A 136 12.22 2.96 -18.89
C ALA A 136 12.11 1.46 -18.54
N ALA A 137 12.88 0.59 -19.21
CA ALA A 137 12.90 -0.84 -18.92
C ALA A 137 13.43 -1.16 -17.52
N ASP A 138 14.41 -0.40 -17.03
CA ASP A 138 14.98 -0.52 -15.68
C ASP A 138 14.11 0.12 -14.60
N ASP A 139 13.16 0.98 -14.97
CA ASP A 139 12.22 1.59 -14.04
C ASP A 139 11.14 0.58 -13.63
N LEU A 140 11.44 -0.20 -12.59
CA LEU A 140 10.48 -1.08 -11.90
C LEU A 140 9.24 -0.34 -11.37
N THR A 141 9.23 1.00 -11.40
CA THR A 141 8.11 1.84 -10.99
C THR A 141 7.24 2.32 -12.15
N MET A 142 7.48 1.89 -13.41
CA MET A 142 6.68 2.26 -14.59
C MET A 142 5.19 1.96 -14.38
N GLY A 143 4.44 2.95 -13.88
CA GLY A 143 3.09 2.71 -13.37
C GLY A 143 2.73 3.48 -12.10
N ALA A 144 3.66 3.47 -11.15
CA ALA A 144 3.50 3.89 -9.77
C ALA A 144 3.71 5.41 -9.65
N GLY A 145 2.63 6.17 -9.82
CA GLY A 145 2.62 7.57 -9.46
C GLY A 145 2.68 7.69 -7.94
N SER A 146 3.88 7.80 -7.37
CA SER A 146 4.02 7.88 -5.91
C SER A 146 3.46 9.21 -5.39
N LYS A 147 2.19 9.18 -4.98
CA LYS A 147 1.52 10.33 -4.35
C LYS A 147 2.19 10.74 -3.03
N TYR A 148 2.83 9.78 -2.36
CA TYR A 148 3.55 9.96 -1.10
C TYR A 148 4.82 9.11 -1.08
N THR A 149 5.77 9.51 -0.25
CA THR A 149 7.03 8.81 -0.03
C THR A 149 6.86 7.57 0.86
N PRO A 150 7.78 6.57 0.81
CA PRO A 150 7.75 5.42 1.72
C PRO A 150 7.71 5.78 3.21
N LEU A 151 8.38 6.87 3.59
CA LEU A 151 8.41 7.36 4.97
C LEU A 151 7.06 7.95 5.41
N GLU A 152 6.33 8.60 4.50
CA GLU A 152 5.00 9.12 4.80
C GLU A 152 3.97 8.00 4.97
N TYR A 153 4.08 6.93 4.17
CA TYR A 153 3.29 5.72 4.37
C TYR A 153 3.59 5.06 5.71
N HIS A 154 4.87 4.96 6.06
CA HIS A 154 5.30 4.43 7.34
C HIS A 154 4.74 5.24 8.53
N ASP A 155 4.83 6.57 8.49
CA ASP A 155 4.29 7.42 9.56
C ASP A 155 2.76 7.27 9.67
N ALA A 156 2.05 7.18 8.56
CA ALA A 156 0.61 6.90 8.58
C ALA A 156 0.28 5.56 9.26
N LEU A 157 1.08 4.52 8.99
CA LEU A 157 0.95 3.21 9.63
C LEU A 157 1.20 3.28 11.14
N GLU A 158 2.26 3.95 11.57
CA GLU A 158 2.55 4.16 12.99
C GLU A 158 1.43 4.96 13.68
N LYS A 159 0.84 5.95 13.01
CA LYS A 159 -0.28 6.71 13.55
C LYS A 159 -1.55 5.87 13.64
N LEU A 160 -1.84 4.99 12.68
CA LEU A 160 -2.98 4.08 12.77
C LEU A 160 -2.86 3.22 14.03
N ASP A 161 -1.74 2.56 14.24
CA ASP A 161 -1.51 1.74 15.43
C ASP A 161 -1.59 2.58 16.72
N LYS A 162 -0.81 3.67 16.80
CA LYS A 162 -0.68 4.48 18.01
C LYS A 162 -1.93 5.28 18.37
N TRP A 163 -2.63 5.83 17.38
CA TRP A 163 -3.76 6.73 17.62
C TRP A 163 -5.10 6.04 17.55
N PHE A 164 -5.21 4.92 16.84
CA PHE A 164 -6.45 4.18 16.72
C PHE A 164 -6.43 2.88 17.52
N LEU A 165 -5.67 1.86 17.09
CA LEU A 165 -5.73 0.52 17.68
C LEU A 165 -5.40 0.50 19.18
N ARG A 166 -4.26 1.08 19.59
CA ARG A 166 -3.84 1.10 21.00
C ARG A 166 -4.71 1.96 21.92
N ARG A 167 -5.63 2.75 21.37
CA ARG A 167 -6.53 3.63 22.15
C ARG A 167 -7.93 3.07 22.31
N LEU A 168 -8.25 1.98 21.62
CA LEU A 168 -9.52 1.30 21.79
C LEU A 168 -9.49 0.36 23.02
N PRO A 169 -10.61 0.21 23.74
CA PRO A 169 -11.86 0.96 23.60
C PRO A 169 -11.85 2.33 24.33
N GLY A 170 -10.85 2.60 25.18
CA GLY A 170 -10.95 3.61 26.25
C GLY A 170 -10.94 5.10 25.85
N ARG A 171 -10.43 5.48 24.66
CA ARG A 171 -10.29 6.91 24.28
C ARG A 171 -10.81 7.24 22.88
N ILE A 172 -11.85 6.54 22.45
CA ILE A 172 -12.35 6.60 21.07
C ILE A 172 -12.80 8.00 20.60
N SER A 173 -13.48 8.77 21.47
CA SER A 173 -14.00 10.11 21.14
C SER A 173 -12.91 11.17 20.93
N ARG A 174 -11.66 10.87 21.29
CA ARG A 174 -10.51 11.77 21.14
C ARG A 174 -9.63 11.40 19.94
N ILE A 175 -10.07 10.44 19.12
CA ILE A 175 -9.32 9.99 17.96
C ILE A 175 -9.70 10.90 16.78
N ALA A 176 -8.79 11.81 16.41
CA ALA A 176 -9.01 12.81 15.36
C ALA A 176 -9.35 12.23 13.98
N MET A 177 -8.95 10.98 13.70
CA MET A 177 -9.23 10.31 12.43
C MET A 177 -10.64 9.68 12.36
N LEU A 178 -11.44 9.78 13.43
CA LEU A 178 -12.79 9.23 13.48
C LEU A 178 -13.83 10.34 13.43
N VAL A 179 -14.89 10.10 12.67
CA VAL A 179 -16.11 10.92 12.67
C VAL A 179 -17.31 10.06 13.07
N PRO A 180 -18.34 10.64 13.69
CA PRO A 180 -19.58 9.93 13.97
C PRO A 180 -20.13 9.32 12.69
N ASN A 181 -20.62 8.09 12.79
CA ASN A 181 -21.35 7.47 11.71
C ASN A 181 -22.73 8.14 11.63
N ALA A 182 -23.07 8.79 10.52
CA ALA A 182 -24.27 9.62 10.38
C ALA A 182 -25.62 8.85 10.40
N LYS A 183 -25.60 7.58 10.83
CA LYS A 183 -26.76 6.69 10.96
C LYS A 183 -26.57 5.78 12.19
N GLY A 184 -26.52 6.39 13.37
CA GLY A 184 -26.71 5.72 14.66
C GLY A 184 -28.01 6.21 15.27
#